data_AF-A0A1G4ZS50-F1
#
_entry.id   AF-A0A1G4ZS50-F1
#
_cell.length_a   1.000
_cell.length_b   1.000
_cell.length_c   1.000
_cell.angle_alpha   90.00
_cell.angle_beta   90.00
_cell.angle_gamma   90.00
#
_symmetry.space_group_name_H-M   'P 1'
#
loop_
_entity.id
_entity.type
_entity.pdbx_description
1 polymer ?
#
loop_
_entity_poly.entity_id
_entity_poly.type
_entity_poly.pdbx_seq_one_letter_code
_entity_poly.pdbx_strand_id
1 'polypeptide(L)'
;MKFKGLGWLLLLLLAWFVFFVIATLAWTAGVGWALGVLGVVWGTFLLADVKQWVPLRDLAWAAGVGFGLSVVRWLEVPIDSVSGMARWLVLGGYALCLAFFALIAPALLGLLAQRFRPPAEPEPPAGLPVEAPASPEMLRRWDPKD
;
A
#
# COMPACT_ATOMS: atom_id res chain seq x y z
N MET A 1 -24.64 47.02 -29.85
CA MET A 1 -23.69 46.91 -28.73
C MET A 1 -23.23 45.44 -28.60
N LYS A 2 -21.91 45.21 -28.49
CA LYS A 2 -21.25 44.03 -27.87
C LYS A 2 -21.32 42.60 -28.50
N PHE A 3 -21.39 42.42 -29.82
CA PHE A 3 -21.15 41.08 -30.42
C PHE A 3 -19.73 40.54 -30.17
N LYS A 4 -18.72 41.42 -30.15
CA LYS A 4 -17.35 41.05 -29.72
C LYS A 4 -17.32 40.54 -28.27
N GLY A 5 -18.09 41.17 -27.37
CA GLY A 5 -18.17 40.76 -25.97
C GLY A 5 -18.82 39.38 -25.80
N LEU A 6 -19.89 39.11 -26.56
CA LEU A 6 -20.58 37.81 -26.51
C LEU A 6 -19.69 36.67 -27.05
N GLY A 7 -18.97 36.91 -28.15
CA GLY A 7 -18.02 35.94 -28.71
C GLY A 7 -16.86 35.63 -27.76
N TRP A 8 -16.28 36.66 -27.12
CA TRP A 8 -15.25 36.47 -26.09
C TRP A 8 -15.79 35.72 -24.86
N LEU A 9 -17.01 36.02 -24.44
CA LEU A 9 -17.64 35.38 -23.29
C LEU A 9 -17.94 33.89 -23.57
N LEU A 10 -18.37 33.55 -24.79
CA LEU A 10 -18.52 32.17 -25.25
C LEU A 10 -17.18 31.42 -25.31
N LEU A 11 -16.12 32.06 -25.83
CA LEU A 11 -14.78 31.46 -25.84
C LEU A 11 -14.24 31.21 -24.43
N LEU A 12 -14.45 32.13 -23.49
CA LEU A 12 -14.06 31.97 -22.10
C LEU A 12 -14.85 30.84 -21.41
N LEU A 13 -16.15 30.75 -21.66
CA LEU A 13 -16.97 29.64 -21.15
C LEU A 13 -16.53 28.29 -21.70
N LEU A 14 -16.22 28.21 -23.00
CA LEU A 14 -15.70 27.00 -23.62
C LEU A 14 -14.33 26.63 -23.05
N ALA A 15 -13.42 27.60 -22.90
CA ALA A 15 -12.10 27.38 -22.32
C ALA A 15 -12.20 26.89 -20.86
N TRP A 16 -13.06 27.51 -20.06
CA TRP A 16 -13.35 27.08 -18.69
C TRP A 16 -13.91 25.65 -18.66
N PHE A 17 -14.84 25.32 -19.56
CA PHE A 17 -15.43 23.98 -19.62
C PHE A 17 -14.41 22.92 -20.03
N VAL A 18 -13.59 23.20 -21.05
CA VAL A 18 -12.51 22.30 -21.49
C VAL A 18 -11.49 22.10 -20.36
N PHE A 19 -11.09 23.18 -19.69
CA PHE A 19 -10.21 23.09 -18.52
C PHE A 19 -10.83 22.25 -17.41
N PHE A 20 -12.11 22.48 -17.08
CA PHE A 20 -12.83 21.72 -16.07
C PHE A 20 -12.88 20.22 -16.39
N VAL A 21 -13.17 19.84 -17.64
CA VAL A 21 -13.19 18.44 -18.08
C VAL A 21 -11.80 17.82 -17.98
N ILE A 22 -10.76 18.48 -18.49
CA ILE A 22 -9.38 17.98 -18.43
C ILE A 22 -8.92 17.84 -16.97
N ALA A 23 -9.21 18.85 -16.14
CA ALA A 23 -8.88 18.81 -14.71
C ALA A 23 -9.61 17.68 -13.99
N THR A 24 -10.89 17.45 -14.31
CA THR A 24 -11.69 16.36 -13.74
C THR A 24 -11.15 14.99 -14.17
N LEU A 25 -10.79 14.82 -15.45
CA LEU A 25 -10.18 13.59 -15.96
C LEU A 25 -8.80 13.33 -15.35
N ALA A 26 -7.98 14.37 -15.22
CA ALA A 26 -6.68 14.28 -14.56
C ALA A 26 -6.83 13.94 -13.07
N TRP A 27 -7.85 14.50 -12.41
CA TRP A 27 -8.18 14.19 -11.02
C TRP A 27 -8.62 12.74 -10.85
N THR A 28 -9.56 12.26 -11.66
CA THR A 28 -10.04 10.86 -11.58
C THR A 28 -8.96 9.86 -11.97
N ALA A 29 -8.12 10.18 -12.96
CA ALA A 29 -6.95 9.36 -13.31
C ALA A 29 -5.92 9.34 -12.18
N GLY A 30 -5.64 10.49 -11.55
CA GLY A 30 -4.72 10.60 -10.42
C GLY A 30 -5.19 9.83 -9.18
N VAL A 31 -6.46 9.99 -8.81
CA VAL A 31 -7.08 9.25 -7.71
C VAL A 31 -7.14 7.75 -8.03
N GLY A 32 -7.54 7.40 -9.26
CA GLY A 32 -7.57 6.02 -9.72
C GLY A 32 -6.19 5.35 -9.67
N TRP A 33 -5.15 6.08 -10.07
CA TRP A 33 -3.76 5.62 -9.96
C TRP A 33 -3.33 5.42 -8.50
N ALA A 34 -3.61 6.40 -7.64
CA ALA A 34 -3.29 6.32 -6.22
C ALA A 34 -3.97 5.12 -5.55
N LEU A 35 -5.25 4.90 -5.83
CA LEU A 35 -6.01 3.74 -5.35
C LEU A 35 -5.48 2.43 -5.95
N GLY A 36 -5.08 2.43 -7.22
CA GLY A 36 -4.48 1.27 -7.88
C GLY A 36 -3.17 0.86 -7.21
N VAL A 37 -2.25 1.81 -7.02
CA VAL A 37 -0.98 1.58 -6.30
C VAL A 37 -1.25 1.09 -4.88
N LEU A 38 -2.19 1.73 -4.17
CA LEU A 38 -2.55 1.32 -2.82
C LEU A 38 -3.11 -0.11 -2.77
N GLY A 39 -3.98 -0.45 -3.72
CA GLY A 39 -4.52 -1.79 -3.88
C GLY A 39 -3.44 -2.84 -4.15
N VAL A 40 -2.43 -2.51 -4.96
CA VAL A 40 -1.27 -3.38 -5.21
C VAL A 40 -0.46 -3.57 -3.93
N VAL A 41 -0.13 -2.49 -3.22
CA VAL A 41 0.69 -2.54 -2.00
C VAL A 41 -0.01 -3.35 -0.91
N TRP A 42 -1.27 -3.03 -0.60
CA TRP A 42 -2.04 -3.73 0.42
C TRP A 42 -2.43 -5.14 0.01
N GLY A 43 -2.75 -5.37 -1.26
CA GLY A 43 -3.00 -6.72 -1.79
C GLY A 43 -1.77 -7.61 -1.69
N THR A 44 -0.59 -7.06 -2.00
CA THR A 44 0.70 -7.77 -1.84
C THR A 44 0.98 -8.07 -0.37
N PHE A 45 0.75 -7.11 0.52
CA PHE A 45 0.88 -7.31 1.97
C PHE A 45 -0.03 -8.45 2.45
N LEU A 46 -1.32 -8.41 2.10
CA LEU A 46 -2.30 -9.43 2.48
C LEU A 46 -1.90 -10.81 1.94
N LEU A 47 -1.53 -10.90 0.66
CA LEU A 47 -1.10 -12.15 0.03
C LEU A 47 0.16 -12.71 0.70
N ALA A 48 1.15 -11.85 0.95
CA ALA A 48 2.39 -12.23 1.61
C ALA A 48 2.15 -12.72 3.04
N ASP A 49 1.23 -12.10 3.80
CA ASP A 49 0.93 -12.53 5.16
C ASP A 49 0.14 -13.85 5.22
N VAL A 50 -0.81 -14.04 4.29
CA VAL A 50 -1.53 -15.32 4.10
C VAL A 50 -0.54 -16.44 3.76
N LYS A 51 0.43 -16.17 2.87
CA LYS A 51 1.46 -17.13 2.43
C LYS A 51 2.70 -17.20 3.32
N GLN A 52 2.75 -16.43 4.41
CA GLN A 52 3.90 -16.35 5.33
C GLN A 52 5.21 -15.93 4.66
N TRP A 53 5.14 -15.16 3.58
CA TRP A 53 6.31 -14.57 2.91
C TRP A 53 6.76 -13.31 3.64
N VAL A 54 7.41 -13.49 4.79
CA VAL A 54 7.91 -12.43 5.67
C VAL A 54 8.66 -11.31 4.91
N PRO A 55 9.66 -11.58 4.05
CA PRO A 55 10.39 -10.49 3.38
C PRO A 55 9.50 -9.66 2.44
N LEU A 56 8.55 -10.31 1.75
CA LEU A 56 7.64 -9.60 0.84
C LEU A 56 6.61 -8.77 1.61
N ARG A 57 6.14 -9.29 2.75
CA ARG A 57 5.24 -8.57 3.66
C ARG A 57 5.89 -7.30 4.19
N ASP A 58 7.14 -7.40 4.63
CA ASP A 58 7.87 -6.26 5.20
C ASP A 58 8.19 -5.19 4.13
N LEU A 59 8.49 -5.62 2.89
CA LEU A 59 8.61 -4.70 1.75
C LEU A 59 7.29 -4.01 1.41
N ALA A 60 6.18 -4.76 1.37
CA ALA A 60 4.85 -4.20 1.12
C ALA A 60 4.42 -3.24 2.23
N TRP A 61 4.77 -3.54 3.49
CA TRP A 61 4.58 -2.65 4.62
C TRP A 61 5.36 -1.35 4.44
N ALA A 62 6.66 -1.43 4.14
CA ALA A 62 7.49 -0.25 3.91
C ALA A 62 6.99 0.60 2.73
N ALA A 63 6.53 -0.04 1.66
CA ALA A 63 5.89 0.64 0.53
C ALA A 63 4.59 1.35 0.96
N GLY A 64 3.80 0.75 1.84
CA GLY A 64 2.60 1.37 2.43
C GLY A 64 2.92 2.60 3.27
N VAL A 65 3.98 2.54 4.07
CA VAL A 65 4.48 3.71 4.82
C VAL A 65 4.95 4.81 3.86
N GLY A 66 5.71 4.46 2.83
CA GLY A 66 6.15 5.39 1.79
C GLY A 66 4.99 6.05 1.03
N PHE A 67 3.92 5.30 0.77
CA PHE A 67 2.68 5.84 0.21
C PHE A 67 2.02 6.84 1.16
N GLY A 68 1.93 6.51 2.46
CA GLY A 68 1.42 7.43 3.49
C GLY A 68 2.22 8.74 3.58
N LEU A 69 3.56 8.67 3.51
CA LEU A 69 4.42 9.86 3.44
C LEU A 69 4.14 10.69 2.18
N SER A 70 3.91 10.03 1.05
CA SER A 70 3.55 10.70 -0.20
C SER A 70 2.19 11.39 -0.12
N VAL A 71 1.21 10.79 0.57
CA VAL A 71 -0.10 11.41 0.85
C VAL A 71 0.07 12.66 1.71
N VAL A 72 0.84 12.58 2.80
CA VAL A 72 1.13 13.74 3.65
C VAL A 72 1.79 14.86 2.84
N ARG A 73 2.75 14.53 1.98
CA ARG A 73 3.37 15.50 1.08
C ARG A 73 2.37 16.09 0.09
N TRP A 74 1.51 15.28 -0.51
CA TRP A 74 0.51 15.75 -1.47
C TRP A 74 -0.49 16.74 -0.86
N LEU A 75 -0.79 16.60 0.45
CA LEU A 75 -1.64 17.54 1.17
C LEU A 75 -0.99 18.92 1.37
N GLU A 76 0.35 19.00 1.33
CA GLU A 76 1.20 20.20 1.23
C GLU A 76 0.62 21.47 1.91
N VAL A 77 0.17 21.33 3.16
CA VAL A 77 -0.38 22.46 3.91
C VAL A 77 0.80 23.34 4.32
N PRO A 78 0.80 24.66 4.01
CA PRO A 78 1.87 25.56 4.41
C PRO A 78 1.84 25.80 5.92
N ILE A 79 2.38 24.84 6.69
CA ILE A 79 2.34 24.80 8.16
C ILE A 79 2.84 26.11 8.80
N ASP A 80 3.81 26.78 8.17
CA ASP A 80 4.38 28.03 8.68
C ASP A 80 3.44 29.24 8.53
N SER A 81 2.41 29.14 7.67
CA SER A 81 1.34 30.13 7.55
C SER A 81 0.13 29.86 8.46
N VAL A 82 0.13 28.73 9.17
CA VAL A 82 -0.98 28.29 10.03
C VAL A 82 -0.67 28.66 11.48
N SER A 83 -1.55 29.43 12.13
CA SER A 83 -1.32 29.94 13.48
C SER A 83 -1.82 29.00 14.59
N GLY A 84 -1.11 29.02 15.73
CA GLY A 84 -1.56 28.49 17.02
C GLY A 84 -2.11 27.05 16.98
N MET A 85 -3.36 26.88 17.42
CA MET A 85 -4.04 25.58 17.54
C MET A 85 -4.23 24.86 16.20
N ALA A 86 -4.46 25.61 15.11
CA ALA A 86 -4.65 25.02 13.79
C ALA A 86 -3.39 24.30 13.30
N ARG A 87 -2.21 24.78 13.67
CA ARG A 87 -0.93 24.13 13.36
C ARG A 87 -0.84 22.74 14.01
N TRP A 88 -1.23 22.64 15.28
CA TRP A 88 -1.25 21.37 16.00
C TRP A 88 -2.27 20.38 15.43
N LEU A 89 -3.43 20.86 14.98
CA LEU A 89 -4.42 20.02 14.32
C LEU A 89 -3.90 19.46 12.99
N VAL A 90 -3.21 20.26 12.19
CA VAL A 90 -2.59 19.81 10.92
C VAL A 90 -1.52 18.74 11.20
N LEU A 91 -0.63 19.00 12.16
CA LEU A 91 0.41 18.03 12.55
C LEU A 91 -0.19 16.74 13.11
N GLY A 92 -1.24 16.85 13.94
CA GLY A 92 -1.99 15.71 14.44
C GLY A 92 -2.65 14.90 13.32
N GLY A 93 -3.21 15.58 12.31
CA GLY A 93 -3.76 14.94 11.11
C GLY A 93 -2.71 14.16 10.32
N TYR A 94 -1.51 14.73 10.15
CA TYR A 94 -0.39 14.02 9.53
C TYR A 94 0.07 12.82 10.34
N ALA A 95 0.19 12.96 11.65
CA ALA A 95 0.54 11.86 12.53
C ALA A 95 -0.49 10.73 12.47
N LEU A 96 -1.78 11.05 12.47
CA LEU A 96 -2.87 10.09 12.33
C LEU A 96 -2.86 9.40 10.96
N CYS A 97 -2.60 10.16 9.89
CA CYS A 97 -2.46 9.61 8.53
C CYS A 97 -1.32 8.58 8.49
N LEU A 98 -0.15 8.93 9.01
CA LEU A 98 0.99 8.02 9.04
C LEU A 98 0.74 6.82 9.95
N ALA A 99 0.14 7.01 11.13
CA ALA A 99 -0.24 5.92 12.02
C ALA A 99 -1.22 4.96 11.34
N PHE A 100 -2.15 5.48 10.53
CA PHE A 100 -3.06 4.65 9.77
C PHE A 100 -2.32 3.75 8.76
N PHE A 101 -1.45 4.31 7.93
CA PHE A 101 -0.72 3.54 6.92
C PHE A 101 0.34 2.60 7.52
N ALA A 102 1.01 3.02 8.60
CA ALA A 102 2.10 2.25 9.20
C ALA A 102 1.62 1.17 10.18
N LEU A 103 0.50 1.39 10.86
CA LEU A 103 0.07 0.55 11.99
C LEU A 103 -1.33 0.00 11.78
N ILE A 104 -2.33 0.87 11.60
CA ILE A 104 -3.75 0.47 11.63
C ILE A 104 -4.09 -0.41 10.44
N ALA A 105 -3.81 0.04 9.21
CA ALA A 105 -4.13 -0.72 8.00
C ALA A 105 -3.37 -2.07 7.95
N PRO A 106 -2.04 -2.13 8.20
CA PRO A 106 -1.33 -3.41 8.27
C PRO A 106 -1.89 -4.35 9.35
N ALA A 107 -2.27 -3.84 10.52
CA ALA A 107 -2.87 -4.66 11.57
C ALA A 107 -4.23 -5.23 11.15
N LEU A 108 -5.09 -4.40 10.54
CA LEU A 108 -6.39 -4.85 10.02
C LEU A 108 -6.24 -5.87 8.89
N LEU A 109 -5.30 -5.65 7.98
CA LEU A 109 -4.99 -6.59 6.91
C LEU A 109 -4.41 -7.90 7.47
N GLY A 110 -3.57 -7.85 8.49
CA GLY A 110 -3.06 -9.03 9.18
C GLY A 110 -4.17 -9.82 9.89
N LEU A 111 -5.10 -9.14 10.56
CA LEU A 111 -6.30 -9.77 11.13
C LEU A 111 -7.15 -10.45 10.04
N LEU A 112 -7.31 -9.80 8.89
CA LEU A 112 -8.03 -10.35 7.76
C LEU A 112 -7.30 -11.57 7.17
N ALA A 113 -5.98 -11.50 7.02
CA ALA A 113 -5.14 -12.60 6.55
C ALA A 113 -5.23 -13.82 7.47
N GLN A 114 -5.25 -13.62 8.79
CA GLN A 114 -5.45 -14.71 9.76
C GLN A 114 -6.80 -15.41 9.57
N ARG A 115 -7.87 -14.67 9.27
CA ARG A 115 -9.20 -15.24 9.01
C ARG A 115 -9.25 -16.08 7.74
N PHE A 116 -8.45 -15.73 6.72
CA PHE A 116 -8.38 -16.45 5.45
C PHE A 116 -7.25 -17.48 5.40
N ARG A 117 -6.45 -17.60 6.47
CA ARG A 117 -5.37 -18.57 6.50
C ARG A 117 -5.98 -19.97 6.44
N PRO A 118 -5.54 -20.82 5.50
CA PRO A 118 -5.87 -22.23 5.56
C PRO A 118 -5.46 -22.76 6.94
N PRO A 119 -6.25 -23.63 7.59
CA PRO A 119 -5.80 -24.28 8.82
C PRO A 119 -4.41 -24.84 8.56
N ALA A 120 -3.48 -24.60 9.50
CA ALA A 120 -2.13 -25.11 9.38
C ALA A 120 -2.25 -26.59 9.02
N GLU A 121 -1.59 -26.97 7.93
CA GLU A 121 -1.52 -28.37 7.53
C GLU A 121 -1.09 -29.13 8.79
N PRO A 122 -1.86 -30.13 9.25
CA PRO A 122 -1.57 -30.81 10.50
C PRO A 122 -0.09 -31.11 10.50
N GLU A 123 0.63 -30.71 11.55
CA GLU A 123 1.98 -31.21 11.75
C GLU A 123 1.89 -32.72 11.48
N PRO A 124 2.66 -33.24 10.52
CA PRO A 124 2.58 -34.65 10.17
C PRO A 124 2.63 -35.41 11.49
N PRO A 125 1.59 -36.21 11.81
CA PRO A 125 1.33 -36.69 13.17
C PRO A 125 2.64 -37.15 13.77
N ALA A 126 3.04 -36.57 14.90
CA ALA A 126 4.36 -36.69 15.57
C ALA A 126 4.97 -38.11 15.55
N GLY A 127 5.42 -38.58 14.38
CA GLY A 127 5.44 -40.01 14.08
C GLY A 127 5.41 -40.39 12.59
N LEU A 128 5.14 -39.46 11.66
CA LEU A 128 5.60 -39.66 10.28
C LEU A 128 7.13 -39.50 10.31
N PRO A 129 7.89 -40.54 9.91
CA PRO A 129 9.33 -40.46 9.91
C PRO A 129 9.74 -39.41 8.89
N VAL A 130 10.06 -38.20 9.37
CA VAL A 130 11.03 -37.37 8.68
C VAL A 130 12.25 -38.26 8.56
N GLU A 131 12.60 -38.66 7.34
CA GLU A 131 13.79 -39.48 7.11
C GLU A 131 14.93 -38.87 7.90
N ALA A 132 15.38 -39.60 8.93
CA ALA A 132 16.52 -39.16 9.71
C ALA A 132 17.65 -38.93 8.71
N PRO A 133 18.34 -37.77 8.75
CA PRO A 133 19.45 -37.52 7.84
C PRO A 133 20.39 -38.72 7.90
N ALA A 134 20.72 -39.27 6.71
CA ALA A 134 21.45 -40.53 6.61
C ALA A 134 22.68 -40.48 7.51
N SER A 135 22.83 -41.51 8.37
CA SER A 135 23.93 -41.52 9.33
C SER A 135 25.27 -41.48 8.58
N PRO A 136 26.33 -40.91 9.19
CA PRO A 136 27.66 -40.86 8.57
C PRO A 136 28.17 -42.25 8.12
N GLU A 137 27.75 -43.30 8.82
CA GLU A 137 28.06 -44.69 8.49
C GLU A 137 27.30 -45.20 7.26
N MET A 138 26.04 -44.77 7.08
CA MET A 138 25.27 -45.06 5.86
C MET A 138 25.88 -44.36 4.65
N LEU A 139 26.29 -43.10 4.79
CA LEU A 139 26.94 -42.35 3.70
C LEU A 139 28.28 -42.99 3.29
N ARG A 140 29.07 -43.50 4.25
CA ARG A 140 30.31 -44.24 3.96
C ARG A 140 30.10 -45.57 3.26
N ARG A 141 28.93 -46.22 3.40
CA ARG A 141 28.62 -47.46 2.66
C ARG A 141 28.32 -47.22 1.18
N TRP A 142 27.91 -46.01 0.83
CA TRP A 142 27.60 -45.60 -0.53
C TRP A 142 28.76 -44.85 -1.20
N ASP A 143 29.86 -44.64 -0.47
CA ASP A 143 31.09 -44.11 -1.04
C ASP A 143 31.64 -45.12 -2.07
N PRO A 144 31.80 -44.74 -3.35
CA PRO A 144 32.39 -45.62 -4.34
C PRO A 144 33.78 -46.05 -3.87
N LYS A 145 34.02 -47.36 -3.82
CA LYS A 145 35.37 -47.88 -3.58
C LYS A 145 36.21 -47.68 -4.83
N ASP A 146 36.99 -46.61 -4.84
CA ASP A 146 38.17 -46.47 -5.71
C ASP A 146 39.44 -46.39 -4.84
#